data_AF-A0A4Q1CDK4-F1
#
_entry.id   AF-A0A4Q1CDK4-F1
#
_cell.length_a   1.000
_cell.length_b   1.000
_cell.length_c   1.000
_cell.angle_alpha   90.00
_cell.angle_beta   90.00
_cell.angle_gamma   90.00
#
_symmetry.space_group_name_H-M   'P 1'
#
loop_
_entity.id
_entity.type
_entity.pdbx_description
1 polymer ?
#
loop_
_entity_poly.entity_id
_entity_poly.type
_entity_poly.pdbx_seq_one_letter_code
_entity_poly.pdbx_strand_id
1 'polypeptide(L)'
;MNPSKALLPAALAALLAPALSQAASPEQLATPLTTGSVRLDIASGRVEGDACLSNRPADAQGHFVLNAGLNVARVTDDEGKPVGFDGWYDPGVDGEARVYTLAEPTATLCVQYVGAFPLYPKHDAMGDFKGMMAFNGDSARFTEQSAWLPQAFDPKARVRGSESRYDLQVDCRGC
;
A
#
# COMPACT_ATOMS: atom_id res chain seq x y z
N MET A 1 44.89 11.70 62.34
CA MET A 1 43.53 12.27 62.28
C MET A 1 42.92 11.92 60.92
N ASN A 2 41.76 11.27 61.01
CA ASN A 2 40.71 10.97 60.03
C ASN A 2 40.94 10.16 58.74
N PRO A 3 40.04 9.18 58.47
CA PRO A 3 39.97 8.38 57.26
C PRO A 3 39.05 9.02 56.20
N SER A 4 39.16 8.61 54.94
CA SER A 4 38.13 8.88 53.93
C SER A 4 37.58 7.57 53.38
N LYS A 5 36.30 7.32 53.72
CA LYS A 5 35.40 6.36 53.07
C LYS A 5 34.73 7.08 51.88
N ALA A 6 34.61 6.41 50.74
CA ALA A 6 33.58 6.68 49.73
C ALA A 6 33.34 5.37 48.96
N LEU A 7 32.28 4.62 49.30
CA LEU A 7 30.94 4.65 48.69
C LEU A 7 30.93 4.11 47.25
N LEU A 8 30.58 2.82 47.14
CA LEU A 8 30.19 2.15 45.90
C LEU A 8 28.89 2.78 45.35
N PRO A 9 28.77 3.00 44.02
CA PRO A 9 27.49 3.37 43.44
C PRO A 9 26.56 2.15 43.35
N ALA A 10 25.32 2.36 43.78
CA ALA A 10 24.22 1.42 43.70
C ALA A 10 23.93 1.03 42.23
N ALA A 11 23.79 -0.28 41.99
CA ALA A 11 23.34 -0.81 40.71
C ALA A 11 21.89 -0.37 40.43
N LEU A 12 21.70 0.34 39.32
CA LEU A 12 20.39 0.71 38.81
C LEU A 12 19.79 -0.51 38.11
N ALA A 13 18.90 -1.25 38.79
CA ALA A 13 18.15 -2.32 38.17
C ALA A 13 17.05 -1.72 37.26
N ALA A 14 17.29 -1.71 35.95
CA ALA A 14 16.28 -1.34 34.97
C ALA A 14 15.19 -2.43 34.92
N LEU A 15 13.99 -2.10 35.38
CA LEU A 15 12.79 -2.94 35.24
C LEU A 15 12.38 -2.95 33.75
N LEU A 16 12.66 -4.05 33.06
CA LEU A 16 12.10 -4.36 31.75
C LEU A 16 10.61 -4.72 31.94
N ALA A 17 9.72 -3.75 31.73
CA ALA A 17 8.30 -4.03 31.62
C ALA A 17 8.04 -4.75 30.27
N PRO A 18 7.36 -5.91 30.26
CA PRO A 18 6.98 -6.57 29.02
C PRO A 18 6.00 -5.69 28.25
N ALA A 19 6.28 -5.43 26.98
CA ALA A 19 5.35 -4.76 26.08
C ALA A 19 4.11 -5.66 25.91
N LEU A 20 3.01 -5.30 26.59
CA LEU A 20 1.72 -5.93 26.35
C LEU A 20 1.26 -5.49 24.95
N SER A 21 1.24 -6.44 24.01
CA SER A 21 0.67 -6.22 22.68
C SER A 21 -0.83 -5.96 22.84
N GLN A 22 -1.27 -4.72 22.59
CA GLN A 22 -2.69 -4.36 22.63
C GLN A 22 -3.42 -4.99 21.44
N ALA A 23 -4.56 -5.61 21.70
CA ALA A 23 -5.44 -6.10 20.64
C ALA A 23 -5.99 -4.92 19.83
N ALA A 24 -6.09 -5.07 18.51
CA ALA A 24 -6.62 -4.02 17.63
C ALA A 24 -8.07 -3.68 17.98
N SER A 25 -8.43 -2.40 17.91
CA SER A 25 -9.81 -1.95 18.12
C SER A 25 -10.74 -2.45 16.99
N PRO A 26 -12.06 -2.59 17.24
CA PRO A 26 -13.02 -2.97 16.20
C PRO A 26 -13.00 -2.04 14.98
N GLU A 27 -12.75 -0.76 15.21
CA GLU A 27 -12.63 0.27 14.17
C GLU A 27 -11.39 0.03 13.30
N GLN A 28 -10.24 -0.28 13.91
CA GLN A 28 -9.06 -0.74 13.17
C GLN A 28 -9.34 -2.01 12.38
N LEU A 29 -10.07 -2.98 12.93
CA LEU A 29 -10.41 -4.21 12.22
C LEU A 29 -11.32 -3.96 11.01
N ALA A 30 -12.15 -2.91 11.04
CA ALA A 30 -12.99 -2.49 9.92
C ALA A 30 -12.24 -1.66 8.86
N THR A 31 -11.08 -1.07 9.20
CA THR A 31 -10.26 -0.35 8.21
C THR A 31 -9.70 -1.32 7.17
N PRO A 32 -9.82 -1.01 5.86
CA PRO A 32 -9.23 -1.80 4.79
C PRO A 32 -7.76 -2.11 5.05
N LEU A 33 -7.36 -3.34 4.78
CA LEU A 33 -6.00 -3.81 4.97
C LEU A 33 -5.45 -4.28 3.63
N THR A 34 -4.32 -3.71 3.22
CA THR A 34 -3.55 -4.18 2.08
C THR A 34 -2.36 -5.00 2.57
N THR A 35 -2.30 -6.26 2.19
CA THR A 35 -1.17 -7.15 2.45
C THR A 35 -0.47 -7.55 1.15
N GLY A 36 0.73 -8.12 1.24
CA GLY A 36 1.42 -8.75 0.11
C GLY A 36 2.77 -8.13 -0.19
N SER A 37 3.16 -8.09 -1.46
CA SER A 37 4.49 -7.66 -1.87
C SER A 37 4.47 -6.68 -3.04
N VAL A 38 5.42 -5.74 -3.02
CA VAL A 38 5.71 -4.82 -4.12
C VAL A 38 7.20 -4.86 -4.42
N ARG A 39 7.56 -5.07 -5.69
CA ARG A 39 8.93 -5.00 -6.18
C ARG A 39 9.13 -3.77 -7.05
N LEU A 40 10.19 -3.04 -6.77
CA LEU A 40 10.62 -1.84 -7.49
C LEU A 40 12.00 -2.07 -8.10
N ASP A 41 12.20 -1.61 -9.34
CA ASP A 41 13.52 -1.53 -9.95
C ASP A 41 13.76 -0.08 -10.40
N ILE A 42 14.63 0.62 -9.67
CA ILE A 42 14.86 2.07 -9.85
C ILE A 42 15.43 2.37 -11.24
N ALA A 43 16.33 1.51 -11.74
CA ALA A 43 17.03 1.73 -12.99
C ALA A 43 16.11 1.61 -14.21
N SER A 44 15.14 0.70 -14.16
CA SER A 44 14.16 0.47 -15.23
C SER A 44 12.84 1.21 -15.04
N GLY A 45 12.60 1.77 -13.85
CA GLY A 45 11.32 2.35 -13.48
C GLY A 45 10.19 1.31 -13.37
N ARG A 46 10.53 0.04 -13.20
CA ARG A 46 9.57 -1.06 -13.18
C ARG A 46 8.95 -1.22 -11.79
N VAL A 47 7.65 -1.48 -11.77
CA VAL A 47 6.86 -1.79 -10.58
C VAL A 47 6.12 -3.10 -10.81
N GLU A 48 6.22 -4.02 -9.86
CA GLU A 48 5.44 -5.25 -9.81
C GLU A 48 4.74 -5.32 -8.45
N GLY A 49 3.49 -5.76 -8.42
CA GLY A 49 2.77 -5.98 -7.18
C GLY A 49 2.02 -7.30 -7.19
N ASP A 50 1.98 -7.93 -6.03
CA ASP A 50 1.09 -9.04 -5.69
C ASP A 50 0.49 -8.69 -4.32
N ALA A 51 -0.67 -8.05 -4.33
CA ALA A 51 -1.25 -7.41 -3.15
C ALA A 51 -2.71 -7.81 -2.95
N CYS A 52 -3.08 -8.12 -1.70
CA CYS A 52 -4.43 -8.47 -1.30
C CYS A 52 -5.06 -7.35 -0.48
N LEU A 53 -6.28 -6.96 -0.84
CA LEU A 53 -7.10 -5.99 -0.15
C LEU A 53 -8.26 -6.69 0.56
N SER A 54 -8.26 -6.64 1.89
CA SER A 54 -9.31 -7.22 2.75
C SER A 54 -10.00 -6.13 3.60
N ASN A 55 -11.02 -6.53 4.37
CA ASN A 55 -11.86 -5.63 5.19
C ASN A 55 -12.49 -4.49 4.37
N ARG A 56 -12.95 -4.81 3.16
CA ARG A 56 -13.57 -3.85 2.25
C ARG A 56 -15.02 -3.60 2.63
N PRO A 57 -15.49 -2.32 2.64
CA PRO A 57 -16.89 -1.98 2.76
C PRO A 57 -17.75 -2.73 1.73
N ALA A 58 -18.95 -3.18 2.12
CA ALA A 58 -19.79 -4.05 1.29
C ALA A 58 -20.20 -3.39 -0.05
N ASP A 59 -20.43 -2.08 -0.05
CA ASP A 59 -20.70 -1.25 -1.23
C ASP A 59 -19.48 -1.09 -2.16
N ALA A 60 -18.27 -1.28 -1.64
CA ALA A 60 -17.03 -1.27 -2.41
C ALA A 60 -16.61 -2.66 -2.89
N GLN A 61 -17.21 -3.76 -2.43
CA GLN A 61 -16.73 -5.13 -2.72
C GLN A 61 -16.81 -5.52 -4.20
N GLY A 62 -17.61 -4.82 -5.01
CA GLY A 62 -17.70 -5.01 -6.46
C GLY A 62 -16.65 -4.25 -7.28
N HIS A 63 -15.86 -3.34 -6.68
CA HIS A 63 -14.95 -2.47 -7.42
C HIS A 63 -13.64 -2.22 -6.71
N PHE A 64 -12.58 -2.03 -7.49
CA PHE A 64 -11.31 -1.52 -6.98
C PHE A 64 -10.73 -0.53 -7.95
N VAL A 65 -9.84 0.34 -7.47
CA VAL A 65 -9.02 1.19 -8.33
C VAL A 65 -7.55 0.85 -8.26
N LEU A 66 -6.85 1.10 -9.36
CA LEU A 66 -5.40 0.98 -9.47
C LEU A 66 -4.90 2.03 -10.48
N ASN A 67 -3.68 2.54 -10.30
CA ASN A 67 -3.06 3.50 -11.22
C ASN A 67 -3.19 3.04 -12.69
N ALA A 68 -3.52 3.95 -13.59
CA ALA A 68 -3.75 3.64 -14.99
C ALA A 68 -2.53 3.09 -15.75
N GLY A 69 -1.31 3.32 -15.24
CA GLY A 69 -0.05 2.77 -15.76
C GLY A 69 0.29 1.37 -15.24
N LEU A 70 -0.47 0.84 -14.28
CA LEU A 70 -0.32 -0.52 -13.77
C LEU A 70 -1.32 -1.46 -14.48
N ASN A 71 -0.79 -2.41 -15.22
CA ASN A 71 -1.58 -3.42 -15.90
C ASN A 71 -1.88 -4.57 -14.96
N VAL A 72 -3.15 -4.93 -14.82
CA VAL A 72 -3.59 -6.07 -14.01
C VAL A 72 -3.36 -7.38 -14.78
N ALA A 73 -2.55 -8.27 -14.24
CA ALA A 73 -2.32 -9.60 -14.81
C ALA A 73 -3.35 -10.62 -14.35
N ARG A 74 -3.77 -10.54 -13.07
CA ARG A 74 -4.68 -11.49 -12.44
C ARG A 74 -5.39 -10.87 -11.26
N VAL A 75 -6.66 -11.24 -11.06
CA VAL A 75 -7.42 -11.00 -9.83
C VAL A 75 -7.89 -12.34 -9.28
N THR A 76 -7.72 -12.55 -7.98
CA THR A 76 -8.23 -13.73 -7.26
C THR A 76 -8.94 -13.34 -5.97
N ASP A 77 -9.69 -14.26 -5.38
CA ASP A 77 -10.11 -14.19 -3.97
C ASP A 77 -8.97 -14.65 -3.03
N ASP A 78 -9.28 -14.78 -1.74
CA ASP A 78 -8.37 -15.22 -0.68
C ASP A 78 -8.01 -16.71 -0.74
N GLU A 79 -8.80 -17.51 -1.45
CA GLU A 79 -8.52 -18.92 -1.74
C GLU A 79 -7.67 -19.08 -3.02
N GLY A 80 -7.35 -17.98 -3.70
CA GLY A 80 -6.60 -17.97 -4.95
C GLY A 80 -7.43 -18.35 -6.18
N LYS A 81 -8.75 -18.44 -6.05
CA LYS A 81 -9.65 -18.70 -7.17
C LYS A 81 -9.74 -17.44 -8.05
N PRO A 82 -9.66 -17.58 -9.39
CA PRO A 82 -9.79 -16.44 -10.29
C PRO A 82 -11.14 -15.73 -10.15
N VAL A 83 -11.10 -14.40 -10.11
CA VAL A 83 -12.28 -13.54 -10.12
C VAL A 83 -12.31 -12.80 -11.45
N GLY A 84 -13.44 -12.88 -12.17
CA GLY A 84 -13.63 -12.12 -13.41
C GLY A 84 -13.68 -10.62 -13.14
N PHE A 85 -13.12 -9.81 -14.03
CA PHE A 85 -13.13 -8.35 -13.90
C PHE A 85 -13.08 -7.65 -15.26
N ASP A 86 -13.57 -6.41 -15.28
CA ASP A 86 -13.51 -5.47 -16.41
C ASP A 86 -12.91 -4.12 -15.95
N GLY A 87 -12.59 -3.23 -16.88
CA GLY A 87 -11.88 -1.97 -16.67
C GLY A 87 -10.89 -1.63 -17.79
N TRP A 88 -11.01 -2.31 -18.94
CA TRP A 88 -10.08 -2.17 -20.07
C TRP A 88 -10.52 -1.10 -21.06
N TYR A 89 -11.80 -1.09 -21.39
CA TYR A 89 -12.39 -0.22 -22.41
C TYR A 89 -13.34 0.77 -21.75
N ASP A 90 -13.09 2.07 -21.98
CA ASP A 90 -13.84 3.17 -21.36
C ASP A 90 -14.06 2.97 -19.84
N PRO A 91 -12.99 2.69 -19.06
CA PRO A 91 -13.15 2.47 -17.64
C PRO A 91 -13.61 3.76 -16.95
N GLY A 92 -14.32 3.60 -15.85
CA GLY A 92 -14.43 4.70 -14.89
C GLY A 92 -13.04 5.19 -14.50
N VAL A 93 -12.90 6.50 -14.31
CA VAL A 93 -11.63 7.14 -13.93
C VAL A 93 -11.80 7.83 -12.59
N ASP A 94 -10.82 7.64 -11.70
CA ASP A 94 -10.69 8.39 -10.44
C ASP A 94 -9.30 9.02 -10.37
N GLY A 95 -9.18 10.27 -10.81
CA GLY A 95 -7.89 10.93 -10.97
C GLY A 95 -7.00 10.18 -11.96
N GLU A 96 -5.84 9.70 -11.48
CA GLU A 96 -4.87 8.93 -12.28
C GLU A 96 -5.12 7.41 -12.25
N ALA A 97 -6.19 6.97 -11.59
CA ALA A 97 -6.53 5.57 -11.42
C ALA A 97 -7.66 5.12 -12.35
N ARG A 98 -7.60 3.87 -12.78
CA ARG A 98 -8.70 3.16 -13.46
C ARG A 98 -9.58 2.48 -12.42
N VAL A 99 -10.89 2.53 -12.65
CA VAL A 99 -11.88 1.74 -11.91
C VAL A 99 -12.08 0.40 -12.59
N TYR A 100 -11.84 -0.67 -11.85
CA TYR A 100 -12.12 -2.03 -12.25
C TYR A 100 -13.40 -2.53 -11.59
N THR A 101 -14.20 -3.27 -12.36
CA THR A 101 -15.46 -3.88 -11.89
C THR A 101 -15.30 -5.38 -11.84
N LEU A 102 -15.53 -5.97 -10.67
CA LEU A 102 -15.54 -7.41 -10.49
C LEU A 102 -16.86 -8.00 -11.00
N ALA A 103 -16.78 -9.18 -11.60
CA ALA A 103 -17.96 -9.93 -12.04
C ALA A 103 -18.82 -10.39 -10.84
N GLU A 104 -18.18 -10.66 -9.71
CA GLU A 104 -18.81 -11.03 -8.45
C GLU A 104 -18.18 -10.22 -7.31
N PRO A 105 -18.97 -9.64 -6.39
CA PRO A 105 -18.43 -8.98 -5.21
C PRO A 105 -17.55 -9.92 -4.39
N THR A 106 -16.37 -9.46 -3.96
CA THR A 106 -15.41 -10.28 -3.22
C THR A 106 -14.93 -9.56 -1.97
N ALA A 107 -15.04 -10.16 -0.79
CA ALA A 107 -14.67 -9.52 0.47
C ALA A 107 -13.16 -9.24 0.56
N THR A 108 -12.36 -10.21 0.12
CA THR A 108 -10.91 -10.08 -0.06
C THR A 108 -10.58 -10.28 -1.52
N LEU A 109 -9.79 -9.39 -2.10
CA LEU A 109 -9.34 -9.51 -3.49
C LEU A 109 -7.82 -9.44 -3.53
N CYS A 110 -7.17 -10.26 -4.35
CA CYS A 110 -5.74 -10.20 -4.57
C CYS A 110 -5.47 -9.82 -6.02
N VAL A 111 -4.61 -8.84 -6.25
CA VAL A 111 -4.26 -8.31 -7.57
C VAL A 111 -2.78 -8.52 -7.83
N GLN A 112 -2.49 -9.18 -8.94
CA GLN A 112 -1.17 -9.19 -9.53
C GLN A 112 -1.12 -8.16 -10.64
N TYR A 113 -0.14 -7.28 -10.60
CA TYR A 113 -0.04 -6.18 -11.55
C TYR A 113 1.40 -5.77 -11.83
N VAL A 114 1.58 -5.09 -12.96
CA VAL A 114 2.89 -4.66 -13.44
C VAL A 114 2.80 -3.37 -14.24
N GLY A 115 3.78 -2.50 -14.06
CA GLY A 115 3.91 -1.29 -14.87
C GLY A 115 5.37 -0.83 -14.96
N ALA A 116 5.58 0.20 -15.78
CA ALA A 116 6.85 0.90 -15.86
C ALA A 116 6.56 2.40 -15.95
N PHE A 117 7.27 3.19 -15.15
CA PHE A 117 7.07 4.62 -15.03
C PHE A 117 8.33 5.40 -15.38
N PRO A 118 8.21 6.66 -15.80
CA PRO A 118 9.35 7.46 -16.20
C PRO A 118 10.40 7.60 -15.09
N LEU A 119 11.67 7.65 -15.53
CA LEU A 119 12.83 7.95 -14.73
C LEU A 119 13.26 9.40 -14.99
N TYR A 120 13.19 10.25 -13.96
CA TYR A 120 13.60 11.65 -13.98
C TYR A 120 14.75 11.87 -12.98
N PRO A 121 16.02 11.71 -13.37
CA PRO A 121 17.16 11.85 -12.46
C PRO A 121 17.36 13.25 -11.88
N LYS A 122 16.61 14.25 -12.37
CA LYS A 122 16.67 15.64 -11.92
C LYS A 122 15.41 15.97 -11.13
N HIS A 123 15.60 16.65 -10.01
CA HIS A 123 14.53 17.06 -9.09
C HIS A 123 14.27 18.58 -9.17
N ASP A 124 14.28 19.14 -10.37
CA ASP A 124 14.18 20.60 -10.59
C ASP A 124 12.77 21.06 -11.00
N ALA A 125 11.77 20.19 -10.92
CA ALA A 125 10.38 20.57 -11.10
C ALA A 125 9.93 21.54 -9.99
N MET A 126 9.38 22.70 -10.39
CA MET A 126 8.89 23.72 -9.44
C MET A 126 7.65 23.30 -8.64
N GLY A 127 6.96 22.25 -9.08
CA GLY A 127 5.77 21.70 -8.43
C GLY A 127 5.80 20.17 -8.50
N ASP A 128 5.23 19.54 -7.48
CA ASP A 128 5.32 18.10 -7.30
C ASP A 128 3.92 17.46 -7.27
N PHE A 129 3.35 17.22 -8.46
CA PHE A 129 2.01 16.64 -8.58
C PHE A 129 2.01 15.17 -8.14
N LYS A 130 1.35 14.86 -7.01
CA LYS A 130 1.47 13.58 -6.29
C LYS A 130 0.69 12.41 -6.91
N GLY A 131 -0.19 12.66 -7.87
CA GLY A 131 -0.96 11.61 -8.55
C GLY A 131 -0.14 10.73 -9.50
N MET A 132 1.01 11.19 -9.98
CA MET A 132 1.83 10.45 -10.95
C MET A 132 2.94 9.66 -10.26
N MET A 133 3.02 8.37 -10.55
CA MET A 133 4.16 7.54 -10.16
C MET A 133 5.38 7.88 -11.01
N ALA A 134 6.54 8.05 -10.37
CA ALA A 134 7.80 8.35 -11.05
C ALA A 134 9.00 7.87 -10.23
N PHE A 135 10.14 7.70 -10.91
CA PHE A 135 11.42 7.35 -10.31
C PHE A 135 12.40 8.51 -10.52
N ASN A 136 13.33 8.71 -9.59
CA ASN A 136 14.28 9.82 -9.67
C ASN A 136 15.75 9.39 -9.67
N GLY A 137 16.04 8.13 -10.00
CA GLY A 137 17.41 7.62 -10.10
C GLY A 137 17.95 7.01 -8.80
N ASP A 138 17.43 7.44 -7.66
CA ASP A 138 17.76 6.91 -6.33
C ASP A 138 16.52 6.57 -5.47
N SER A 139 15.34 6.91 -5.96
CA SER A 139 14.09 6.85 -5.21
C SER A 139 12.89 6.65 -6.13
N ALA A 140 11.81 6.13 -5.55
CA ALA A 140 10.49 6.05 -6.16
C ALA A 140 9.53 6.99 -5.43
N ARG A 141 8.70 7.71 -6.18
CA ARG A 141 7.73 8.69 -5.64
C ARG A 141 6.32 8.22 -5.89
N PHE A 142 5.77 7.48 -4.93
CA PHE A 142 4.38 7.01 -4.94
C PHE A 142 3.65 7.53 -3.70
N THR A 143 2.40 7.98 -3.85
CA THR A 143 1.58 8.45 -2.72
C THR A 143 0.21 7.78 -2.76
N GLU A 144 -0.59 7.93 -1.72
CA GLU A 144 -1.98 7.46 -1.69
C GLU A 144 -2.78 7.94 -2.92
N GLN A 145 -2.56 9.18 -3.35
CA GLN A 145 -3.20 9.76 -4.54
C GLN A 145 -2.90 8.94 -5.81
N SER A 146 -1.68 8.37 -5.93
CA SER A 146 -1.26 7.67 -7.14
C SER A 146 -1.85 6.28 -7.29
N ALA A 147 -2.58 5.76 -6.30
CA ALA A 147 -3.23 4.43 -6.35
C ALA A 147 -2.28 3.30 -6.79
N TRP A 148 -1.06 3.28 -6.23
CA TRP A 148 -0.01 2.31 -6.57
C TRP A 148 -0.23 0.90 -5.97
N LEU A 149 -1.28 0.76 -5.17
CA LEU A 149 -1.84 -0.47 -4.61
C LEU A 149 -3.33 -0.53 -4.95
N PRO A 150 -3.96 -1.72 -5.00
CA PRO A 150 -5.40 -1.82 -5.16
C PRO A 150 -6.12 -1.14 -3.99
N GLN A 151 -7.06 -0.24 -4.30
CA GLN A 151 -7.83 0.51 -3.30
C GLN A 151 -9.33 0.22 -3.43
N ALA A 152 -10.05 0.20 -2.31
CA ALA A 152 -11.50 0.07 -2.29
C ALA A 152 -12.15 1.33 -2.90
N PHE A 153 -13.22 1.13 -3.67
CA PHE A 153 -13.92 2.21 -4.36
C PHE A 153 -15.43 2.02 -4.29
N ASP A 154 -16.14 3.05 -3.84
CA ASP A 154 -17.61 3.11 -3.93
C ASP A 154 -18.00 3.77 -5.26
N PRO A 155 -18.59 3.03 -6.22
CA PRO A 155 -19.00 3.58 -7.51
C PRO A 155 -20.19 4.56 -7.42
N LYS A 156 -20.99 4.50 -6.34
CA LYS A 156 -22.16 5.36 -6.15
C LYS A 156 -21.74 6.72 -5.63
N ALA A 157 -20.95 6.74 -4.54
CA ALA A 157 -20.40 7.98 -4.00
C ALA A 157 -19.23 8.52 -4.84
N ARG A 158 -18.62 7.68 -5.70
CA ARG A 158 -17.44 7.98 -6.51
C ARG A 158 -16.25 8.41 -5.66
N VAL A 159 -16.00 7.65 -4.61
CA VAL A 159 -14.91 7.92 -3.66
C VAL A 159 -14.10 6.67 -3.40
N ARG A 160 -12.79 6.88 -3.22
CA ARG A 160 -11.89 5.89 -2.61
C ARG A 160 -12.09 5.84 -1.11
N GLY A 161 -11.72 4.70 -0.51
CA GLY A 161 -11.48 4.64 0.92
C GLY A 161 -10.41 5.66 1.34
N SER A 162 -10.73 6.49 2.33
CA SER A 162 -9.83 7.53 2.85
C SER A 162 -8.77 7.01 3.83
N GLU A 163 -8.97 5.78 4.33
CA GLU A 163 -8.11 5.15 5.32
C GLU A 163 -7.70 3.76 4.84
N SER A 164 -6.48 3.36 5.19
CA SER A 164 -5.94 2.04 4.85
C SER A 164 -4.85 1.66 5.83
N ARG A 165 -4.77 0.37 6.12
CA ARG A 165 -3.66 -0.27 6.83
C ARG A 165 -2.82 -1.06 5.84
N TYR A 166 -1.55 -1.24 6.17
CA TYR A 166 -0.60 -1.91 5.30
C TYR A 166 0.21 -2.93 6.09
N ASP A 167 0.35 -4.11 5.50
CA ASP A 167 1.30 -5.15 5.89
C ASP A 167 2.01 -5.65 4.62
N LEU A 168 3.00 -4.88 4.19
CA LEU A 168 3.63 -5.02 2.88
C LEU A 168 5.10 -5.38 3.01
N GLN A 169 5.51 -6.35 2.21
CA GLN A 169 6.92 -6.56 1.89
C GLN A 169 7.30 -5.72 0.67
N VAL A 170 8.25 -4.81 0.84
CA VAL A 170 8.77 -4.00 -0.27
C VAL A 170 10.18 -4.45 -0.60
N ASP A 171 10.38 -4.91 -1.83
CA ASP A 171 11.68 -5.25 -2.40
C ASP A 171 12.09 -4.14 -3.37
N CYS A 172 13.20 -3.46 -3.11
CA CYS A 172 13.68 -2.41 -4.00
C CYS A 172 15.09 -2.73 -4.50
N ARG A 173 15.20 -2.88 -5.83
CA ARG A 173 16.46 -3.01 -6.51
C ARG A 173 16.97 -1.64 -6.93
N GLY A 174 18.09 -1.22 -6.33
CA GLY A 174 18.69 0.08 -6.58
C GLY A 174 18.20 1.19 -5.65
N CYS A 175 17.42 0.82 -4.63
CA CYS A 175 17.53 1.44 -3.32
C CYS A 175 18.71 0.78 -2.56
#